data_AF-A0A962HXI0-F1
#
_entry.id   AF-A0A962HXI0-F1
#
_cell.length_a   1.000
_cell.length_b   1.000
_cell.length_c   1.000
_cell.angle_alpha   90.00
_cell.angle_beta   90.00
_cell.angle_gamma   90.00
#
_symmetry.space_group_name_H-M   'P 1'
#
loop_
_entity.id
_entity.type
_entity.pdbx_description
1 polymer ?
#
loop_
_entity_poly.entity_id
_entity_poly.type
_entity_poly.pdbx_seq_one_letter_code
_entity_poly.pdbx_strand_id
1 'polypeptide(L)'
;MPLDGYMADQGRYRRRRHAVYHWAAGNLARAAHQPHYQSTEYNPLNGGVERWFEPIPESIGTGAILPQLLTQAAACFTPLRPTVKRWRLELHQFRIEAHADEPGQPTPE
;
A
#
# COMPACT_ATOMS: atom_id res chain seq x y z
N MET A 1 4.24 9.48 11.39
CA MET A 1 4.21 8.23 10.57
C MET A 1 5.62 7.64 10.55
N PRO A 2 5.83 6.32 10.59
CA PRO A 2 7.17 5.71 10.67
C PRO A 2 7.94 5.88 9.36
N LEU A 3 9.28 5.90 9.46
CA LEU A 3 10.19 6.02 8.32
C LEU A 3 10.15 4.77 7.43
N ASP A 4 10.35 4.95 6.13
CA ASP A 4 10.54 3.86 5.18
C ASP A 4 11.98 3.33 5.27
N GLY A 5 12.17 2.13 5.82
CA GLY A 5 13.48 1.49 5.95
C GLY A 5 14.00 0.81 4.68
N TYR A 6 13.23 0.82 3.58
CA TYR A 6 13.57 0.11 2.33
C TYR A 6 13.87 1.08 1.18
N MET A 7 14.25 2.31 1.48
CA MET A 7 14.65 3.29 0.48
C MET A 7 16.06 2.98 -0.06
N ALA A 8 16.17 2.81 -1.37
CA ALA A 8 17.43 2.45 -2.03
C ALA A 8 18.50 3.55 -1.91
N ASP A 9 18.07 4.82 -1.87
CA ASP A 9 18.93 6.00 -1.70
C ASP A 9 19.25 6.29 -0.22
N GLN A 10 18.80 5.45 0.72
CA GLN A 10 18.89 5.67 2.16
C GLN A 10 18.26 7.00 2.62
N GLY A 11 17.36 7.56 1.79
CA GLY A 11 16.66 8.79 2.11
C GLY A 11 15.81 8.65 3.37
N ARG A 12 15.56 9.78 4.04
CA ARG A 12 14.73 9.83 5.25
C ARG A 12 13.44 10.62 5.06
N TYR A 13 13.18 11.07 3.84
CA TYR A 13 12.04 11.91 3.48
C TYR A 13 10.73 11.11 3.31
N ARG A 14 10.79 9.78 3.10
CA ARG A 14 9.58 8.96 2.94
C ARG A 14 9.22 8.27 4.24
N ARG A 15 7.99 8.53 4.68
CA ARG A 15 7.32 7.78 5.73
C ARG A 15 6.21 6.95 5.11
N ARG A 16 6.00 5.74 5.62
CA ARG A 16 4.93 4.90 5.10
C ARG A 16 4.39 3.89 6.08
N ARG A 17 3.17 3.45 5.79
CA ARG A 17 2.49 2.33 6.44
C ARG A 17 1.81 1.46 5.38
N HIS A 18 1.50 0.23 5.77
CA HIS A 18 0.89 -0.75 4.87
C HIS A 18 -0.24 -1.53 5.55
N ALA A 19 -1.22 -1.95 4.75
CA ALA A 19 -2.24 -2.91 5.16
C ALA A 19 -2.74 -3.68 3.93
N VAL A 20 -3.22 -4.89 4.16
CA VAL A 20 -3.89 -5.70 3.15
C VAL A 20 -5.34 -5.92 3.55
N TYR A 21 -6.23 -5.82 2.56
CA TYR A 21 -7.64 -6.14 2.69
C TYR A 21 -8.06 -7.15 1.63
N HIS A 22 -9.08 -7.93 1.94
CA HIS A 22 -9.78 -8.78 0.99
C HIS A 22 -11.18 -8.22 0.78
N TRP A 23 -11.60 -8.14 -0.48
CA TRP A 23 -12.95 -7.79 -0.84
C TRP A 23 -13.60 -8.92 -1.66
N ALA A 24 -14.81 -9.31 -1.29
CA ALA A 24 -15.60 -10.28 -2.03
C ALA A 24 -17.09 -10.05 -1.80
N ALA A 25 -17.88 -10.02 -2.87
CA ALA A 25 -19.34 -9.90 -2.81
C ALA A 25 -19.83 -8.76 -1.88
N GLY A 26 -19.20 -7.58 -1.97
CA GLY A 26 -19.56 -6.41 -1.16
C GLY A 26 -18.97 -6.39 0.26
N ASN A 27 -18.34 -7.47 0.71
CA ASN A 27 -17.74 -7.55 2.04
C ASN A 27 -16.24 -7.21 1.98
N LEU A 28 -15.81 -6.25 2.79
CA LEU A 28 -14.42 -5.89 3.00
C LEU A 28 -13.93 -6.44 4.33
N ALA A 29 -12.80 -7.15 4.33
CA ALA A 29 -12.16 -7.67 5.53
C ALA A 29 -10.68 -7.28 5.54
N ARG A 30 -10.18 -6.81 6.69
CA ARG A 30 -8.74 -6.56 6.89
C ARG A 30 -8.02 -7.91 7.07
N ALA A 31 -6.96 -8.14 6.31
CA ALA A 31 -6.11 -9.32 6.46
C ALA A 31 -5.13 -9.15 7.64
N ALA A 32 -4.53 -10.26 8.07
CA ALA A 32 -3.41 -10.22 8.99
C ALA A 32 -2.27 -9.35 8.43
N HIS A 33 -1.50 -8.72 9.32
CA HIS A 33 -0.36 -7.94 8.89
C HIS A 33 0.65 -8.83 8.17
N GLN A 34 1.09 -8.40 6.99
CA GLN A 34 1.92 -9.16 6.07
C GLN A 34 2.78 -8.20 5.25
N PRO A 35 3.89 -8.66 4.65
CA PRO A 35 4.76 -7.78 3.91
C PRO A 35 4.11 -7.35 2.59
N HIS A 36 4.59 -6.24 2.07
CA HIS A 36 4.48 -5.95 0.65
C HIS A 36 5.55 -6.74 -0.09
N TYR A 37 5.15 -7.53 -1.08
CA TYR A 37 6.06 -8.32 -1.90
C TYR A 37 5.74 -8.13 -3.39
N GLN A 38 6.78 -7.95 -4.19
CA GLN A 38 6.73 -7.97 -5.65
C GLN A 38 7.78 -8.97 -6.11
N SER A 39 7.43 -9.85 -7.05
CA SER A 39 8.42 -10.75 -7.65
C SER A 39 9.42 -9.95 -8.49
N THR A 40 10.60 -10.52 -8.72
CA THR A 40 11.59 -9.96 -9.65
C THR A 40 11.11 -9.95 -11.11
N GLU A 41 10.13 -10.78 -11.46
CA GLU A 41 9.47 -10.74 -12.76
C GLU A 41 8.69 -9.43 -12.97
N TYR A 42 7.99 -8.96 -11.92
CA TYR A 42 7.21 -7.72 -11.99
C TYR A 42 8.02 -6.47 -11.66
N ASN A 43 9.01 -6.59 -10.78
CA ASN A 43 9.89 -5.49 -10.39
C ASN A 43 11.35 -5.98 -10.45
N PRO A 44 12.00 -5.90 -11.62
CA PRO A 44 13.37 -6.42 -11.77
C PRO A 44 14.39 -5.69 -10.89
N LEU A 45 14.16 -4.40 -10.60
CA LEU A 45 15.08 -3.56 -9.84
C LEU A 45 14.97 -3.77 -8.33
N ASN A 46 13.74 -3.94 -7.84
CA ASN A 46 13.42 -3.89 -6.42
C ASN A 46 12.56 -5.09 -5.95
N GLY A 47 12.28 -6.08 -6.80
CA GLY A 47 11.51 -7.27 -6.46
C GLY A 47 12.32 -8.31 -5.68
N GLY A 48 11.68 -9.40 -5.27
CA GLY A 48 12.31 -10.51 -4.55
C GLY A 48 12.56 -10.26 -3.06
N VAL A 49 12.17 -9.09 -2.55
CA VAL A 49 12.32 -8.72 -1.14
C VAL A 49 10.95 -8.52 -0.49
N GLU A 50 10.72 -9.21 0.62
CA GLU A 50 9.58 -8.96 1.49
C GLU A 50 9.80 -7.69 2.32
N ARG A 51 8.96 -6.68 2.10
CA ARG A 51 9.05 -5.40 2.80
C ARG A 51 8.00 -5.30 3.89
N TRP A 52 8.45 -5.42 5.14
CA TRP A 52 7.62 -5.28 6.32
C TRP A 52 7.53 -3.80 6.71
N PHE A 53 6.38 -3.18 6.42
CA PHE A 53 6.10 -1.82 6.82
C PHE A 53 5.17 -1.80 8.01
N GLU A 54 5.31 -0.80 8.86
CA GLU A 54 4.42 -0.60 10.00
C GLU A 54 2.93 -0.58 9.60
N PRO A 55 2.04 -1.22 10.39
CA PRO A 55 0.64 -1.37 10.02
C PRO A 55 -0.10 -0.03 10.03
N ILE A 56 -1.13 0.09 9.20
CA ILE A 56 -2.09 1.21 9.29
C ILE A 56 -2.78 1.18 10.68
N PRO A 57 -2.83 2.30 11.43
CA PRO A 57 -3.49 2.33 12.74
C PRO A 57 -4.96 1.94 12.62
N GLU A 58 -5.51 1.28 13.65
CA GLU A 58 -6.91 0.87 13.65
C GLU A 58 -7.86 2.05 13.43
N SER A 59 -7.62 3.19 14.09
CA SER A 59 -8.43 4.41 13.94
C SER A 59 -8.55 4.91 12.49
N ILE A 60 -7.57 4.62 11.64
CA ILE A 60 -7.62 4.89 10.20
C ILE A 60 -8.25 3.71 9.47
N GLY A 61 -7.80 2.50 9.78
CA GLY A 61 -8.21 1.25 9.14
C GLY A 61 -9.69 0.91 9.26
N THR A 62 -10.35 1.35 10.33
CA THR A 62 -11.77 1.15 10.63
C THR A 62 -12.57 2.47 10.64
N GLY A 63 -11.92 3.61 10.39
CA GLY A 63 -12.59 4.91 10.28
C GLY A 63 -13.57 4.94 9.10
N ALA A 64 -14.55 5.84 9.10
CA ALA A 64 -15.67 5.80 8.15
C ALA A 64 -15.26 5.88 6.66
N ILE A 65 -14.18 6.59 6.35
CA ILE A 65 -13.83 6.92 4.96
C ILE A 65 -13.09 5.78 4.26
N LEU A 66 -12.10 5.16 4.92
CA LEU A 66 -11.19 4.23 4.24
C LEU A 66 -11.88 2.93 3.76
N PRO A 67 -12.69 2.22 4.57
CA PRO A 67 -13.43 1.04 4.12
C PRO A 67 -14.41 1.35 2.98
N GLN A 68 -15.04 2.53 3.00
CA GLN A 68 -15.95 2.96 1.94
C GLN A 68 -15.18 3.20 0.64
N LEU A 69 -14.04 3.89 0.69
CA LEU A 69 -13.18 4.12 -0.47
C LEU A 69 -12.72 2.79 -1.09
N LEU A 70 -12.25 1.85 -0.26
CA LEU A 70 -11.78 0.54 -0.73
C LEU A 70 -12.92 -0.27 -1.36
N THR A 71 -14.10 -0.25 -0.74
CA THR A 71 -15.31 -0.93 -1.26
C THR A 71 -15.74 -0.33 -2.60
N GLN A 72 -15.74 0.99 -2.74
CA GLN A 72 -16.12 1.65 -3.98
C GLN A 72 -15.10 1.39 -5.10
N ALA A 73 -13.80 1.42 -4.80
CA ALA A 73 -12.78 1.03 -5.77
C ALA A 73 -13.00 -0.40 -6.29
N ALA A 74 -13.21 -1.37 -5.39
CA ALA A 74 -13.49 -2.75 -5.78
C ALA A 74 -14.79 -2.88 -6.61
N ALA A 75 -15.83 -2.12 -6.27
CA ALA A 75 -17.07 -2.08 -7.02
C ALA A 75 -16.90 -1.48 -8.43
N CYS A 76 -16.01 -0.50 -8.61
CA CYS A 76 -15.68 0.05 -9.93
C CYS A 76 -14.90 -0.93 -10.80
N PHE A 77 -13.97 -1.70 -10.24
CA PHE A 77 -13.13 -2.63 -11.02
C PHE A 77 -13.79 -3.98 -11.31
N THR A 78 -14.69 -4.46 -10.43
CA THR A 78 -15.32 -5.79 -10.58
C THR A 78 -16.06 -5.98 -11.92
N PRO A 79 -16.89 -5.02 -12.41
CA PRO A 79 -17.56 -5.15 -13.71
C PRO A 79 -16.59 -5.29 -14.90
N LEU A 80 -15.37 -4.76 -14.79
CA LEU A 80 -14.35 -4.84 -15.83
C LEU A 80 -13.63 -6.20 -15.88
N ARG A 81 -13.83 -7.03 -14.86
CA ARG A 81 -13.24 -8.36 -14.70
C ARG A 81 -14.26 -9.34 -14.10
N PRO A 82 -15.35 -9.68 -14.83
CA PRO A 82 -16.49 -10.41 -14.28
C PRO A 82 -16.18 -11.83 -13.77
N THR A 83 -15.07 -12.42 -14.23
CA THR A 83 -14.57 -13.71 -13.75
C THR A 83 -13.85 -13.62 -12.40
N VAL A 84 -13.36 -12.44 -12.01
CA VAL A 84 -12.70 -12.21 -10.72
C VAL A 84 -13.76 -12.06 -9.64
N LYS A 85 -13.73 -12.97 -8.65
CA LYS A 85 -14.71 -13.00 -7.54
C LYS A 85 -14.18 -12.44 -6.23
N ARG A 86 -12.86 -12.29 -6.11
CA ARG A 86 -12.18 -11.83 -4.91
C ARG A 86 -11.07 -10.87 -5.32
N TRP A 87 -10.96 -9.78 -4.59
CA TRP A 87 -9.91 -8.80 -4.75
C TRP A 87 -9.02 -8.81 -3.52
N ARG A 88 -7.71 -8.86 -3.74
CA ARG A 88 -6.71 -8.54 -2.73
C ARG A 88 -6.30 -7.09 -2.94
N LEU A 89 -6.48 -6.28 -1.92
CA LEU A 89 -6.27 -4.84 -1.94
C LEU A 89 -5.06 -4.52 -1.05
N GLU A 90 -4.00 -3.98 -1.63
CA GLU A 90 -2.87 -3.46 -0.86
C GLU A 90 -3.01 -1.94 -0.70
N LEU A 91 -3.03 -1.49 0.55
CA LEU A 91 -3.08 -0.08 0.90
C LEU A 91 -1.69 0.40 1.29
N HIS A 92 -1.23 1.45 0.62
CA HIS A 92 0.03 2.12 0.91
C HIS A 92 -0.25 3.55 1.33
N GLN A 93 0.01 3.87 2.60
CA GLN A 93 -0.10 5.25 3.09
C GLN A 93 1.28 5.88 3.10
N PHE A 94 1.46 6.96 2.35
CA PHE A 94 2.72 7.68 2.22
C PHE A 94 2.64 9.11 2.76
N ARG A 95 3.77 9.60 3.24
CA ARG A 95 4.05 11.01 3.47
C ARG A 95 5.48 11.24 3.01
N ILE A 96 5.64 12.15 2.08
CA ILE A 96 6.93 12.65 1.63
C ILE A 96 7.14 14.00 2.33
N GLU A 97 8.23 14.14 3.06
CA GLU A 97 8.60 15.34 3.80
C GLU A 97 9.69 16.08 3.03
N ALA A 98 9.47 17.35 2.73
CA ALA A 98 10.50 18.19 2.14
C ALA A 98 11.37 18.79 3.25
N HIS A 99 12.68 18.84 3.03
CA HIS A 99 13.64 19.49 3.91
C HIS A 99 14.41 20.56 3.14
N ALA A 100 14.72 21.68 3.79
CA ALA A 100 15.46 22.78 3.16
C ALA A 100 16.85 22.35 2.66
N ASP A 101 17.45 21.36 3.33
CA ASP A 101 18.78 20.85 3.04
C ASP A 101 18.78 19.59 2.13
N GLU A 102 17.59 19.09 1.74
CA GLU A 102 17.47 17.90 0.88
C GLU A 102 16.77 18.24 -0.44
N PRO A 103 17.45 18.16 -1.59
CA PRO A 103 16.80 18.37 -2.88
C PRO A 103 15.77 17.27 -3.15
N GLY A 104 14.61 17.66 -3.65
CA GLY A 104 13.61 16.69 -4.13
C GLY A 104 14.17 15.89 -5.31
N GLN A 105 14.11 14.57 -5.21
CA GLN A 105 14.52 13.67 -6.29
C GLN A 105 13.31 13.27 -7.13
N PRO A 106 13.46 13.11 -8.46
CA PRO A 106 12.42 12.49 -9.27
C PRO A 106 12.14 11.07 -8.77
N THR A 107 10.90 10.61 -8.91
CA THR A 107 10.52 9.23 -8.57
C THR A 107 11.38 8.26 -9.39
N PRO A 108 12.13 7.35 -8.76
CA PRO A 108 12.81 6.27 -9.48
C PRO A 108 11.77 5.39 -10.18
N GLU A 109 12.01 5.04 -11.44
CA GLU A 109 11.20 4.09 -12.22
C GLU A 109 11.38 2.64 -11.73
#